data_AF-A0A9Q1G7C5-F1
#
_entry.id   AF-A0A9Q1G7C5-F1
#
_cell.length_a   1.000
_cell.length_b   1.000
_cell.length_c   1.000
_cell.angle_alpha   90.00
_cell.angle_beta   90.00
_cell.angle_gamma   90.00
#
_symmetry.space_group_name_H-M   'P 1'
#
loop_
_entity.id
_entity.type
_entity.pdbx_description
1 polymer ?
#
loop_
_entity_poly.entity_id
_entity_poly.type
_entity_poly.pdbx_seq_one_letter_code
_entity_poly.pdbx_strand_id
1 'polypeptide(L)'
;MKCASQEWLRGMALLFLSRTVVSLAIPNSTHLESMLEKYMDEDGEWWASKQRGKRAIAQNDIRAILDLHNKLRGQVYPPASNMEYMVWDTELESTAEAWAETCLWEHGPGGLLPHIGQNLGVHYGRYRRPTTHVQSWYNEVRYYSFPYPHECNPYCPFRCTGPICTHYTQLVWATSSRVGVRSQLVLQHGGVGPFIGQSHLPGLQLLTKG
;
A
#
# COMPACT_ATOMS: atom_id res chain seq x y z
N MET A 1 -5.89 9.64 -8.25
CA MET A 1 -5.94 8.72 -9.40
C MET A 1 -6.69 7.49 -8.95
N LYS A 2 -7.64 7.05 -9.78
CA LYS A 2 -8.80 6.24 -9.38
C LYS A 2 -8.38 4.81 -9.07
N CYS A 3 -8.65 4.37 -7.86
CA CYS A 3 -8.82 2.96 -7.55
C CYS A 3 -10.10 2.53 -8.26
N ALA A 4 -9.99 2.11 -9.51
CA ALA A 4 -11.13 1.67 -10.29
C ALA A 4 -11.39 0.21 -9.96
N SER A 5 -12.57 -0.11 -9.42
CA SER A 5 -13.07 -1.47 -9.34
C SER A 5 -13.11 -2.05 -10.75
N GLN A 6 -12.38 -3.13 -10.99
CA GLN A 6 -12.35 -3.81 -12.27
C GLN A 6 -13.62 -4.66 -12.43
N GLU A 7 -14.73 -4.03 -12.79
CA GLU A 7 -15.97 -4.73 -13.18
C GLU A 7 -15.85 -5.16 -14.66
N TRP A 8 -15.62 -6.45 -14.89
CA TRP A 8 -15.71 -7.04 -16.24
C TRP A 8 -17.18 -7.31 -16.60
N LEU A 9 -17.70 -6.47 -17.50
CA LEU A 9 -18.60 -6.79 -18.62
C LEU A 9 -19.52 -8.03 -18.48
N ARG A 10 -20.79 -7.80 -18.12
CA ARG A 10 -21.90 -8.61 -18.63
C ARG A 10 -23.05 -7.73 -19.12
N GLY A 11 -23.04 -7.50 -20.43
CA GLY A 11 -24.18 -7.74 -21.31
C GLY A 11 -25.43 -6.86 -21.15
N MET A 12 -25.50 -5.83 -22.00
CA MET A 12 -26.70 -5.10 -22.38
C MET A 12 -27.70 -6.00 -23.13
N ALA A 13 -28.97 -6.03 -22.69
CA ALA A 13 -30.19 -6.46 -23.42
C ALA A 13 -31.36 -6.43 -22.39
N LEU A 14 -32.56 -5.88 -22.56
CA LEU A 14 -33.40 -5.52 -23.72
C LEU A 14 -34.46 -4.48 -23.27
N LEU A 15 -34.97 -3.73 -24.25
CA LEU A 15 -35.94 -2.63 -24.15
C LEU A 15 -37.42 -3.09 -24.05
N PHE A 16 -38.24 -2.17 -23.54
CA PHE A 16 -39.71 -1.98 -23.63
C PHE A 16 -40.66 -2.87 -22.82
N LEU A 17 -41.43 -2.26 -21.92
CA LEU A 17 -42.86 -1.97 -22.14
C LEU A 17 -43.42 -1.01 -21.08
N SER A 18 -44.46 -0.30 -21.49
CA SER A 18 -45.06 0.93 -20.98
C SER A 18 -45.60 0.91 -19.54
N ARG A 19 -45.60 2.09 -18.90
CA ARG A 19 -46.80 2.67 -18.28
C ARG A 19 -46.61 4.16 -18.02
N THR A 20 -47.57 4.92 -18.52
CA THR A 20 -47.76 6.36 -18.44
C THR A 20 -47.58 6.89 -17.02
N VAL A 21 -46.55 7.71 -16.79
CA VAL A 21 -46.50 8.57 -15.61
C VAL A 21 -47.21 9.86 -16.01
N VAL A 22 -48.36 10.10 -15.37
CA VAL A 22 -49.07 11.37 -15.41
C VAL A 22 -48.08 12.47 -15.07
N SER A 23 -47.84 13.40 -15.99
CA SER A 23 -47.08 14.61 -15.72
C SER A 23 -47.84 15.41 -14.66
N LEU A 24 -47.43 15.30 -13.40
CA LEU A 24 -47.81 16.25 -12.36
C LEU A 24 -47.07 17.55 -12.69
N ALA A 25 -47.72 18.43 -13.44
CA ALA A 25 -47.26 19.80 -13.61
C ALA A 25 -47.28 20.47 -12.23
N ILE A 26 -46.12 20.61 -11.61
CA ILE A 26 -45.96 21.49 -10.45
C ILE A 26 -45.93 22.92 -10.99
N PRO A 27 -46.90 23.78 -10.67
CA PRO A 27 -46.79 25.17 -11.03
C PRO A 27 -45.79 25.85 -10.09
N ASN A 28 -44.88 26.62 -10.68
CA ASN A 28 -44.11 27.69 -10.04
C ASN A 28 -42.94 27.25 -9.12
N SER A 29 -41.86 26.78 -9.75
CA SER A 29 -40.58 26.41 -9.11
C SER A 29 -39.52 27.54 -9.13
N THR A 30 -39.93 28.79 -9.35
CA THR A 30 -38.99 29.93 -9.48
C THR A 30 -38.14 30.15 -8.23
N HIS A 31 -38.66 29.79 -7.05
CA HIS A 31 -37.92 29.88 -5.80
C HIS A 31 -36.82 28.81 -5.68
N LEU A 32 -37.11 27.56 -6.11
CA LEU A 32 -36.15 26.46 -6.06
C LEU A 32 -35.04 26.65 -7.11
N GLU A 33 -35.42 27.13 -8.30
CA GLU A 33 -34.48 27.51 -9.37
C GLU A 33 -33.55 28.64 -8.88
N SER A 34 -34.07 29.69 -8.23
CA SER A 34 -33.22 30.77 -7.69
C SER A 34 -32.29 30.32 -6.56
N MET A 35 -32.72 29.33 -5.75
CA MET A 35 -31.86 28.74 -4.73
C MET A 35 -30.77 27.89 -5.37
N LEU A 36 -31.07 27.16 -6.44
CA LEU A 36 -30.10 26.32 -7.16
C LEU A 36 -29.08 27.17 -7.93
N GLU A 37 -29.52 28.27 -8.53
CA GLU A 37 -28.67 29.25 -9.24
C GLU A 37 -27.66 29.90 -8.29
N LYS A 38 -28.07 30.20 -7.04
CA LYS A 38 -27.17 30.69 -5.97
C LYS A 38 -26.07 29.70 -5.57
N TYR A 39 -26.23 28.41 -5.88
CA TYR A 39 -25.21 27.38 -5.66
C TYR A 39 -24.43 27.01 -6.93
N MET A 40 -24.79 27.57 -8.09
CA MET A 40 -24.24 27.16 -9.38
C MET A 40 -23.35 28.19 -10.08
N ASP A 41 -23.22 29.42 -9.57
CA ASP A 41 -22.30 30.41 -10.14
C ASP A 41 -21.24 30.89 -9.14
N GLU A 42 -19.99 30.91 -9.63
CA GLU A 42 -18.74 31.42 -9.02
C GLU A 42 -18.35 30.67 -7.72
N ASP A 43 -17.46 29.67 -7.67
CA ASP A 43 -16.14 29.56 -8.27
C ASP A 43 -15.79 28.07 -8.50
N GLY A 44 -15.55 27.70 -9.75
CA GLY A 44 -15.10 26.36 -10.16
C GLY A 44 -13.69 25.96 -9.69
N GLU A 45 -13.18 26.53 -8.60
CA GLU A 45 -11.85 26.29 -8.03
C GLU A 45 -11.87 25.70 -6.61
N TRP A 46 -13.03 25.67 -5.93
CA TRP A 46 -13.11 25.17 -4.55
C TRP A 46 -13.09 23.63 -4.43
N TRP A 47 -13.51 22.91 -5.47
CA TRP A 47 -13.43 21.44 -5.53
C TRP A 47 -12.13 20.94 -6.18
N ALA A 48 -11.42 21.80 -6.92
CA ALA A 48 -10.14 21.50 -7.55
C ALA A 48 -8.97 21.53 -6.55
N SER A 49 -9.10 22.28 -5.43
CA SER A 49 -8.09 22.40 -4.37
C SER A 49 -8.09 21.24 -3.36
N LYS A 50 -8.96 20.25 -3.53
CA LYS A 50 -8.86 18.96 -2.84
C LYS A 50 -8.56 17.83 -3.82
N GLN A 51 -7.63 18.07 -4.74
CA GLN A 51 -6.73 17.00 -5.15
C GLN A 51 -6.05 16.46 -3.89
N ARG A 52 -6.66 15.45 -3.27
CA ARG A 52 -6.05 14.49 -2.33
C ARG A 52 -5.08 13.63 -3.14
N GLY A 53 -4.15 14.31 -3.82
CA GLY A 53 -3.18 13.80 -4.76
C GLY A 53 -2.13 13.00 -4.03
N LYS A 54 -1.60 12.00 -4.75
CA LYS A 54 -0.38 11.25 -4.48
C LYS A 54 0.22 11.54 -3.10
N ARG A 55 -0.01 10.67 -2.10
CA ARG A 55 0.84 10.70 -0.90
C ARG A 55 2.18 10.08 -1.25
N ALA A 56 2.95 10.81 -2.07
CA ALA A 56 4.39 10.69 -2.12
C ALA A 56 4.91 10.72 -0.68
N ILE A 57 5.87 9.85 -0.38
CA ILE A 57 6.44 9.80 0.96
C ILE A 57 7.17 11.12 1.19
N ALA A 58 6.93 11.77 2.33
CA ALA A 58 7.59 13.03 2.63
C ALA A 58 9.11 12.83 2.70
N GLN A 59 9.90 13.81 2.26
CA GLN A 59 11.37 13.68 2.28
C GLN A 59 11.94 13.33 3.65
N ASN A 60 11.31 13.82 4.72
CA ASN A 60 11.69 13.48 6.10
C ASN A 60 11.38 12.02 6.43
N ASP A 61 10.30 11.45 5.90
CA ASP A 61 9.98 10.04 6.06
C ASP A 61 10.94 9.16 5.26
N ILE A 62 11.37 9.58 4.05
CA ILE A 62 12.40 8.87 3.27
C ILE A 62 13.68 8.69 4.09
N ARG A 63 14.20 9.79 4.65
CA ARG A 63 15.40 9.74 5.51
C ARG A 63 15.17 8.87 6.73
N ALA A 64 14.05 9.03 7.42
CA ALA A 64 13.74 8.27 8.62
C ALA A 64 13.61 6.75 8.36
N ILE A 65 13.04 6.36 7.21
CA ILE A 65 12.97 4.96 6.78
C ILE A 65 14.38 4.42 6.55
N LEU A 66 15.21 5.15 5.80
CA LEU A 66 16.56 4.72 5.45
C LEU A 66 17.46 4.59 6.69
N ASP A 67 17.45 5.61 7.55
CA ASP A 67 18.20 5.64 8.80
C ASP A 67 17.78 4.49 9.71
N LEU A 68 16.48 4.21 9.79
CA LEU A 68 15.95 3.10 10.58
C LEU A 68 16.38 1.74 10.01
N HIS A 69 16.32 1.54 8.68
CA HIS A 69 16.81 0.30 8.06
C HIS A 69 18.28 0.06 8.39
N ASN A 70 19.13 1.06 8.14
CA ASN A 70 20.57 0.94 8.38
C ASN A 70 20.89 0.72 9.87
N LYS A 71 20.19 1.42 10.77
CA LYS A 71 20.33 1.21 12.22
C LYS A 71 19.98 -0.22 12.61
N LEU A 72 18.84 -0.74 12.17
CA LEU A 72 18.37 -2.07 12.54
C LEU A 72 19.24 -3.18 11.94
N ARG A 73 19.68 -3.02 10.68
CA ARG A 73 20.63 -3.91 10.00
C ARG A 73 21.97 -3.98 10.74
N GLY A 74 22.42 -2.88 11.34
CA GLY A 74 23.62 -2.83 12.18
C GLY A 74 23.47 -3.42 13.59
N GLN A 75 22.25 -3.81 13.99
CA GLN A 75 21.94 -4.30 15.35
C GLN A 75 21.55 -5.79 15.38
N VAL A 76 21.66 -6.49 14.26
CA VAL A 76 21.30 -7.91 14.17
C VAL A 76 22.19 -8.78 15.06
N TYR A 77 21.61 -9.88 15.56
CA TYR A 77 22.34 -10.91 16.27
C TYR A 77 22.03 -12.29 15.66
N PRO A 78 23.06 -13.11 15.36
CA PRO A 78 24.50 -12.82 15.46
C PRO A 78 24.92 -11.66 14.53
N PRO A 79 26.05 -10.97 14.83
CA PRO A 79 26.52 -9.87 13.99
C PRO A 79 26.87 -10.37 12.59
N ALA A 80 26.42 -9.63 11.58
CA ALA A 80 26.69 -9.96 10.18
C ALA A 80 28.06 -9.43 9.74
N SER A 81 28.81 -10.23 8.98
CA SER A 81 30.12 -9.86 8.43
C SER A 81 30.03 -9.14 7.08
N ASN A 82 28.91 -9.26 6.37
CA ASN A 82 28.71 -8.77 5.01
C ASN A 82 27.40 -7.96 4.84
N MET A 83 26.94 -7.28 5.90
CA MET A 83 25.74 -6.45 5.83
C MET A 83 26.02 -5.18 5.02
N GLU A 84 25.45 -5.09 3.82
CA GLU A 84 25.62 -3.92 2.96
C GLU A 84 24.82 -2.72 3.46
N TYR A 85 25.39 -1.52 3.25
CA TYR A 85 24.73 -0.26 3.59
C TYR A 85 23.62 0.03 2.58
N MET A 86 22.45 0.38 3.09
CA MET A 86 21.27 0.64 2.27
C MET A 86 21.20 2.10 1.83
N VAL A 87 20.91 2.32 0.55
CA VAL A 87 20.66 3.64 -0.05
C VAL A 87 19.25 3.71 -0.66
N TRP A 88 18.71 4.92 -0.78
CA TRP A 88 17.42 5.12 -1.45
C TRP A 88 17.55 4.95 -2.96
N ASP A 89 16.58 4.28 -3.56
CA ASP A 89 16.50 4.07 -5.01
C ASP A 89 15.14 4.53 -5.53
N THR A 90 15.18 5.56 -6.38
CA THR A 90 13.97 6.18 -6.95
C THR A 90 13.29 5.31 -8.00
N GLU A 91 14.02 4.39 -8.65
CA GLU A 91 13.43 3.43 -9.59
C GLU A 91 12.61 2.38 -8.84
N LEU A 92 13.11 1.93 -7.68
CA LEU A 92 12.34 1.08 -6.77
C LEU A 92 11.12 1.81 -6.22
N GLU A 93 11.23 3.10 -5.86
CA GLU A 93 10.08 3.89 -5.43
C GLU A 93 9.02 3.99 -6.54
N SER A 94 9.43 4.27 -7.78
CA SER A 94 8.53 4.34 -8.93
C SER A 94 7.86 2.99 -9.22
N THR A 95 8.60 1.88 -9.03
CA THR A 95 8.06 0.52 -9.18
C THR A 95 7.03 0.21 -8.10
N ALA A 96 7.29 0.62 -6.86
CA ALA A 96 6.35 0.51 -5.75
C ALA A 96 5.10 1.37 -6.01
N GLU A 97 5.25 2.57 -6.58
CA GLU A 97 4.11 3.40 -6.99
C GLU A 97 3.27 2.73 -8.07
N ALA A 98 3.89 2.22 -9.13
CA ALA A 98 3.19 1.55 -10.21
C ALA A 98 2.39 0.33 -9.71
N TRP A 99 2.95 -0.47 -8.79
CA TRP A 99 2.21 -1.59 -8.20
C TRP A 99 1.11 -1.14 -7.26
N ALA A 100 1.37 -0.16 -6.39
CA ALA A 100 0.38 0.36 -5.46
C ALA A 100 -0.83 1.00 -6.17
N GLU A 101 -0.64 1.52 -7.38
CA GLU A 101 -1.72 2.05 -8.23
C GLU A 101 -2.69 0.97 -8.75
N THR A 102 -2.29 -0.31 -8.75
CA THR A 102 -3.21 -1.42 -9.08
C THR A 102 -4.27 -1.66 -8.01
N CYS A 103 -4.08 -1.08 -6.81
CA CYS A 103 -4.95 -1.27 -5.65
C CYS A 103 -5.09 -2.72 -5.16
N LEU A 104 -4.25 -3.65 -5.61
CA LEU A 104 -4.27 -5.03 -5.18
C LEU A 104 -3.44 -5.20 -3.91
N TRP A 105 -4.03 -5.80 -2.88
CA TRP A 105 -3.31 -6.17 -1.66
C TRP A 105 -2.62 -7.54 -1.83
N GLU A 106 -1.62 -7.57 -2.69
CA GLU A 106 -0.83 -8.76 -2.98
C GLU A 106 0.59 -8.38 -3.41
N HIS A 107 1.47 -9.39 -3.48
CA HIS A 107 2.83 -9.18 -3.96
C HIS A 107 2.89 -9.03 -5.47
N GLY A 108 3.67 -8.06 -5.96
CA GLY A 108 3.92 -7.95 -7.40
C GLY A 108 4.70 -6.71 -7.83
N PRO A 109 4.85 -6.52 -9.16
CA PRO A 109 4.40 -7.42 -10.22
C PRO A 109 5.24 -8.71 -10.29
N GLY A 110 4.59 -9.84 -10.61
CA GLY A 110 5.20 -11.18 -10.51
C GLY A 110 6.51 -11.37 -11.28
N GLY A 111 6.68 -10.69 -12.43
CA GLY A 111 7.92 -10.76 -13.21
C GLY A 111 9.13 -10.09 -12.54
N LEU A 112 8.91 -9.20 -11.57
CA LEU A 112 9.99 -8.53 -10.84
C LEU A 112 10.36 -9.24 -9.53
N LEU A 113 9.41 -9.93 -8.89
CA LEU A 113 9.62 -10.59 -7.58
C LEU A 113 10.83 -11.52 -7.49
N PRO A 114 11.30 -12.21 -8.56
CA PRO A 114 12.55 -12.97 -8.50
C PRO A 114 13.82 -12.12 -8.34
N HIS A 115 13.74 -10.82 -8.65
CA HIS A 115 14.88 -9.90 -8.72
C HIS A 115 14.80 -8.77 -7.69
N ILE A 116 13.68 -8.64 -6.97
CA ILE A 116 13.46 -7.64 -5.93
C ILE A 116 12.87 -8.28 -4.68
N GLY A 117 13.28 -7.79 -3.52
CA GLY A 117 12.60 -8.06 -2.26
C GLY A 117 11.39 -7.15 -2.08
N GLN A 118 10.33 -7.62 -1.41
CA GLN A 118 9.14 -6.81 -1.17
C GLN A 118 8.49 -7.09 0.20
N ASN A 119 8.30 -6.02 0.98
CA ASN A 119 7.51 -6.04 2.21
C ASN A 119 6.24 -5.19 2.04
N LEU A 120 5.12 -5.72 2.52
CA LEU A 120 3.83 -5.03 2.53
C LEU A 120 3.40 -4.77 3.97
N GLY A 121 2.83 -3.59 4.23
CA GLY A 121 2.33 -3.20 5.55
C GLY A 121 1.00 -2.49 5.43
N VAL A 122 0.01 -2.88 6.24
CA VAL A 122 -1.30 -2.22 6.28
C VAL A 122 -1.66 -1.92 7.73
N HIS A 123 -2.39 -0.84 7.95
CA HIS A 123 -2.91 -0.53 9.29
C HIS A 123 -4.30 0.06 9.21
N TYR A 124 -5.09 -0.15 10.26
CA TYR A 124 -6.41 0.44 10.42
C TYR A 124 -6.34 1.74 11.24
N GLY A 125 -7.33 2.60 11.03
CA GLY A 125 -7.53 3.79 11.85
C GLY A 125 -6.67 4.98 11.43
N ARG A 126 -6.06 5.65 12.41
CA ARG A 126 -5.32 6.90 12.18
C ARG A 126 -4.01 6.64 11.43
N TYR A 127 -3.58 7.66 10.68
CA TYR A 127 -2.31 7.66 9.99
C TYR A 127 -1.15 7.28 10.92
N ARG A 128 -0.36 6.30 10.49
CA ARG A 128 0.93 5.94 11.08
C ARG A 128 2.04 6.32 10.12
N ARG A 129 3.17 6.78 10.67
CA ARG A 129 4.38 7.01 9.89
C ARG A 129 4.86 5.68 9.29
N PRO A 130 5.43 5.67 8.07
CA PRO A 130 5.99 4.47 7.44
C PRO A 130 6.98 3.70 8.32
N THR A 131 7.77 4.41 9.14
CA THR A 131 8.72 3.81 10.08
C THR A 131 8.07 2.86 11.10
N THR A 132 6.78 3.03 11.40
CA THR A 132 6.03 2.10 12.25
C THR A 132 5.98 0.70 11.65
N HIS A 133 5.81 0.59 10.33
CA HIS A 133 5.80 -0.69 9.63
C HIS A 133 7.19 -1.32 9.62
N VAL A 134 8.23 -0.53 9.34
CA VAL A 134 9.63 -0.99 9.39
C VAL A 134 9.98 -1.58 10.77
N GLN A 135 9.58 -0.90 11.85
CA GLN A 135 9.79 -1.41 13.20
C GLN A 135 8.96 -2.67 13.47
N SER A 136 7.71 -2.74 12.99
CA SER A 136 6.86 -3.92 13.14
C SER A 136 7.46 -5.15 12.44
N TRP A 137 7.97 -4.98 11.22
CA TRP A 137 8.66 -6.03 10.48
C TRP A 137 9.92 -6.48 11.22
N TYR A 138 10.71 -5.54 11.75
CA TYR A 138 11.89 -5.90 12.55
C TYR A 138 11.54 -6.69 13.81
N ASN A 139 10.43 -6.35 14.48
CA ASN A 139 10.00 -7.02 15.70
C ASN A 139 9.65 -8.50 15.50
N GLU A 140 9.54 -9.00 14.26
CA GLU A 140 9.44 -10.44 13.98
C GLU A 140 10.72 -11.20 14.35
N VAL A 141 11.85 -10.51 14.60
CA VAL A 141 13.09 -11.11 15.11
C VAL A 141 12.88 -11.99 16.34
N ARG A 142 11.89 -11.67 17.19
CA ARG A 142 11.53 -12.48 18.38
C ARG A 142 11.06 -13.90 18.05
N TYR A 143 10.63 -14.12 16.81
CA TYR A 143 10.12 -15.40 16.31
C TYR A 143 11.12 -16.08 15.37
N TYR A 144 12.12 -15.35 14.90
CA TYR A 144 13.14 -15.87 13.99
C TYR A 144 14.34 -16.39 14.79
N SER A 145 14.90 -17.52 14.34
CA SER A 145 16.16 -18.03 14.88
C SER A 145 17.17 -18.18 13.76
N PHE A 146 18.29 -17.48 13.87
CA PHE A 146 19.38 -17.60 12.91
C PHE A 146 20.02 -18.99 13.03
N PRO A 147 20.20 -19.73 11.91
CA PRO A 147 20.75 -21.07 11.94
C PRO A 147 22.23 -21.04 12.36
N TYR A 148 22.65 -22.04 13.13
CA TYR A 148 24.07 -22.19 13.42
C TYR A 148 24.82 -22.67 12.15
N PRO A 149 26.10 -22.32 11.98
CA PRO A 149 26.86 -22.70 10.78
C PRO A 149 26.88 -24.20 10.48
N HIS A 150 26.88 -25.05 11.51
CA HIS A 150 26.87 -26.51 11.35
C HIS A 150 25.53 -27.07 10.85
N GLU A 151 24.46 -26.28 10.89
CA GLU A 151 23.13 -26.67 10.41
C GLU A 151 22.93 -26.35 8.93
N CYS A 152 23.86 -25.60 8.33
CA CYS A 152 23.81 -25.18 6.94
C CYS A 152 24.58 -26.15 6.04
N ASN A 153 23.90 -27.16 5.48
CA ASN A 153 24.49 -28.07 4.49
C ASN A 153 23.42 -28.82 3.65
N PRO A 154 23.31 -28.61 2.32
CA PRO A 154 23.90 -27.55 1.51
C PRO A 154 23.15 -26.21 1.67
N TYR A 155 22.00 -26.22 2.33
CA TYR A 155 21.16 -25.07 2.61
C TYR A 155 20.98 -24.90 4.12
N CYS A 156 20.72 -23.67 4.56
CA CYS A 156 20.39 -23.40 5.94
C CYS A 156 18.89 -23.59 6.21
N PRO A 157 18.49 -24.15 7.37
CA PRO A 157 17.08 -24.25 7.73
C PRO A 157 16.50 -22.87 8.04
N PHE A 158 15.29 -22.60 7.55
CA PHE A 158 14.50 -21.45 7.97
C PHE A 158 13.73 -21.78 9.25
N ARG A 159 13.94 -21.00 10.31
CA ARG A 159 13.29 -21.21 11.62
C ARG A 159 12.45 -20.00 12.00
N CYS A 160 11.14 -20.18 11.96
CA CYS A 160 10.16 -19.21 12.40
C CYS A 160 9.16 -19.90 13.34
N THR A 161 9.06 -19.41 14.58
CA THR A 161 8.12 -19.93 15.59
C THR A 161 6.83 -19.10 15.67
N GLY A 162 6.81 -17.96 15.00
CA GLY A 162 5.67 -17.04 14.93
C GLY A 162 4.85 -17.22 13.66
N PRO A 163 3.77 -16.43 13.52
CA PRO A 163 2.93 -16.51 12.33
C PRO A 163 3.66 -16.04 11.07
N ILE A 164 4.56 -15.05 11.20
CA ILE A 164 5.31 -14.44 10.10
C ILE A 164 6.71 -14.06 10.61
N CYS A 165 7.74 -14.37 9.82
CA CYS A 165 9.11 -13.88 10.02
C CYS A 165 9.77 -13.35 8.73
N THR A 166 9.05 -13.43 7.60
CA THR A 166 9.61 -13.15 6.27
C THR A 166 9.91 -11.67 6.08
N HIS A 167 9.16 -10.78 6.74
CA HIS A 167 9.42 -9.34 6.65
C HIS A 167 10.72 -8.98 7.37
N TYR A 168 10.99 -9.58 8.54
CA TYR A 168 12.27 -9.43 9.22
C TYR A 168 13.42 -9.88 8.34
N THR A 169 13.37 -11.11 7.80
CA THR A 169 14.48 -11.63 6.98
C THR A 169 14.74 -10.80 5.74
N GLN A 170 13.70 -10.22 5.14
CA GLN A 170 13.86 -9.29 4.03
C GLN A 170 14.51 -7.97 4.46
N LEU A 171 14.11 -7.41 5.60
CA LEU A 171 14.65 -6.15 6.14
C LEU A 171 16.15 -6.27 6.41
N VAL A 172 16.59 -7.42 6.93
CA VAL A 172 17.99 -7.69 7.28
C VAL A 172 18.76 -8.50 6.24
N TRP A 173 18.28 -8.55 4.99
CA TRP A 173 18.95 -9.31 3.94
C TRP A 173 20.31 -8.67 3.58
N ALA A 174 21.40 -9.40 3.81
CA ALA A 174 22.75 -8.83 3.82
C ALA A 174 23.11 -8.11 2.51
N THR A 175 22.79 -8.71 1.37
CA THR A 175 23.12 -8.18 0.03
C THR A 175 22.11 -7.18 -0.51
N SER A 176 21.04 -6.84 0.22
CA SER A 176 20.11 -5.80 -0.21
C SER A 176 20.68 -4.42 0.13
N SER A 177 21.14 -3.69 -0.88
CA SER A 177 21.78 -2.37 -0.75
C SER A 177 20.89 -1.20 -1.18
N ARG A 178 19.74 -1.46 -1.80
CA ARG A 178 18.83 -0.42 -2.31
C ARG A 178 17.43 -0.59 -1.76
N VAL A 179 16.75 0.53 -1.47
CA VAL A 179 15.35 0.54 -1.00
C VAL A 179 14.54 1.64 -1.65
N GLY A 180 13.29 1.33 -2.00
CA GLY A 180 12.30 2.30 -2.44
C GLY A 180 10.95 1.99 -1.82
N VAL A 181 10.19 3.01 -1.41
CA VAL A 181 8.94 2.81 -0.67
C VAL A 181 7.84 3.70 -1.23
N ARG A 182 6.62 3.16 -1.29
CA ARG A 182 5.42 3.95 -1.54
C ARG A 182 4.33 3.70 -0.52
N SER A 183 3.63 4.77 -0.13
CA SER A 183 2.37 4.69 0.62
C SER A 183 1.17 4.98 -0.28
N GLN A 184 0.12 4.17 -0.18
CA GLN A 184 -1.10 4.32 -0.98
C GLN A 184 -2.29 3.69 -0.25
N LEU A 185 -3.51 4.11 -0.57
CA LEU A 185 -4.71 3.41 -0.11
C LEU A 185 -4.91 2.15 -0.95
N VAL A 186 -4.98 0.98 -0.31
CA VAL A 186 -5.19 -0.32 -0.95
C VAL A 186 -6.60 -0.83 -0.66
N LEU A 187 -7.17 -1.59 -1.59
CA LEU A 187 -8.42 -2.30 -1.40
C LEU A 187 -8.12 -3.65 -0.74
N GLN A 188 -8.70 -3.89 0.44
CA GLN A 188 -8.65 -5.22 1.04
C GLN A 188 -9.99 -5.93 0.79
N HIS A 189 -9.95 -6.97 -0.04
CA HIS A 189 -11.04 -7.96 -0.13
C HIS A 189 -10.79 -9.06 0.91
N GLY A 190 -11.35 -8.90 2.11
CA GLY A 190 -11.25 -9.92 3.16
C GLY A 190 -11.27 -9.33 4.56
N GLY A 191 -12.39 -9.51 5.26
CA GLY A 191 -12.51 -9.29 6.69
C GLY A 191 -13.01 -10.57 7.37
N VAL A 192 -12.50 -10.88 8.56
CA VAL A 192 -13.05 -11.92 9.42
C VAL A 192 -14.16 -11.27 10.25
N GLY A 193 -15.44 -11.56 9.95
CA GLY A 193 -16.60 -11.02 10.65
C GLY A 193 -17.73 -10.50 9.72
N PRO A 194 -18.86 -10.01 10.26
CA PRO A 194 -20.08 -9.71 9.49
C PRO A 194 -19.98 -8.46 8.59
N PHE A 195 -18.81 -7.83 8.51
CA PHE A 195 -18.55 -6.69 7.64
C PHE A 195 -17.77 -7.16 6.40
N ILE A 196 -18.44 -7.88 5.51
CA ILE A 196 -17.97 -8.04 4.13
C ILE A 196 -18.22 -6.68 3.45
N GLY A 197 -17.26 -5.77 3.54
CA GLY A 197 -17.30 -4.45 2.94
C GLY A 197 -15.93 -4.10 2.36
N GLN A 198 -15.93 -3.51 1.18
CA GLN A 198 -14.72 -3.01 0.54
C GLN A 198 -14.20 -1.81 1.33
N SER A 199 -13.11 -1.99 2.11
CA SER A 199 -12.49 -0.92 2.88
C SER A 199 -11.16 -0.51 2.25
N HIS A 200 -10.96 0.81 2.10
CA HIS A 200 -9.69 1.38 1.66
C HIS A 200 -8.79 1.58 2.88
N LEU A 201 -7.66 0.89 2.93
CA LEU A 201 -6.74 0.96 4.05
C LEU A 201 -5.42 1.62 3.63
N PRO A 202 -4.76 2.40 4.50
CA PRO A 202 -3.41 2.87 4.26
C PRO A 202 -2.41 1.70 4.21
N GLY A 203 -1.98 1.37 2.99
CA GLY A 203 -0.92 0.42 2.68
C GLY A 203 0.44 1.10 2.51
N LEU A 204 1.50 0.38 2.87
CA LEU A 204 2.90 0.69 2.62
C LEU A 204 3.50 -0.47 1.84
N GLN A 205 4.16 -0.17 0.74
CA GLN A 205 4.91 -1.11 -0.07
C GLN A 205 6.38 -0.70 -0.08
N LEU A 206 7.25 -1.59 0.40
CA LEU A 206 8.69 -1.40 0.45
C LEU A 206 9.37 -2.43 -0.44
N LEU A 207 10.19 -1.95 -1.38
CA LEU A 207 10.98 -2.79 -2.29
C LEU A 207 12.45 -2.68 -1.94
N THR A 208 13.19 -3.78 -2.11
CA THR A 208 14.65 -3.80 -1.96
C THR A 208 15.32 -4.52 -3.12
N LYS A 209 16.58 -4.18 -3.38
CA LYS A 209 17.41 -4.83 -4.41
C LYS A 209 18.87 -4.87 -3.94
N GLY A 210 19.61 -5.89 -4.40
CA GLY A 210 21.06 -6.02 -4.26
C GLY A 210 21.77 -5.76 -5.57
#